data_AF-I4EBE8-F1
#
_entry.id   AF-I4EBE8-F1
#
_cell.length_a   1.000
_cell.length_b   1.000
_cell.length_c   1.000
_cell.angle_alpha   90.00
_cell.angle_beta   90.00
_cell.angle_gamma   90.00
#
_symmetry.space_group_name_H-M   'P 1'
#
loop_
_entity.id
_entity.type
_entity.pdbx_description
1 polymer ?
#
loop_
_entity_poly.entity_id
_entity_poly.type
_entity_poly.pdbx_seq_one_letter_code
_entity_poly.pdbx_strand_id
1 'polypeptide(L)'
;MTSNCLIEPQPRYRGHIFTAGPVGWPGIRHIDNGDFAIVAQAAAALLGFAEDAPEETVTIGFGRDTALGVADKVIDAVEAGTIRHFFLVGGCDGAAPGRNYYTDFAEHAPQDTVVLTFGCGKYRFNRHDFGTIDGLPRLLDMGQCNDAYSALVVATKLAEAFGVGVNELPLSLIVSWFEQKAAAVLLTLLALGVRNVRLGRTLPAFLTPALVNVLVEKFGVLPITDAKADIEASLARAA
;
A
#
# COMPACT_ATOMS: atom_id res chain seq x y z
N MET A 1 -15.77 10.86 -9.01
CA MET A 1 -15.16 10.69 -7.68
C MET A 1 -16.16 10.02 -6.76
N THR A 2 -15.93 8.75 -6.42
CA THR A 2 -16.82 7.93 -5.57
C THR A 2 -16.43 7.93 -4.09
N SER A 3 -15.18 8.27 -3.77
CA SER A 3 -14.68 8.45 -2.40
C SER A 3 -13.64 9.58 -2.34
N ASN A 4 -13.06 9.81 -1.16
CA ASN A 4 -11.82 10.57 -1.03
C ASN A 4 -10.70 9.91 -1.89
N CYS A 5 -9.68 10.66 -2.35
CA CYS A 5 -9.32 12.04 -2.01
C CYS A 5 -9.62 13.01 -3.17
N LEU A 6 -10.63 13.87 -2.98
CA LEU A 6 -10.89 14.99 -3.89
C LEU A 6 -10.14 16.22 -3.40
N ILE A 7 -9.20 16.70 -4.21
CA ILE A 7 -8.56 18.03 -4.03
C ILE A 7 -9.37 19.09 -4.77
N GLU A 8 -9.12 20.36 -4.48
CA GLU A 8 -9.84 21.47 -5.12
C GLU A 8 -9.84 21.35 -6.66
N PRO A 9 -11.03 21.22 -7.29
CA PRO A 9 -11.12 21.12 -8.73
C PRO A 9 -10.67 22.40 -9.42
N GLN A 10 -9.58 22.29 -10.19
CA GLN A 10 -9.03 23.41 -10.95
C GLN A 10 -9.97 23.83 -12.09
N PRO A 11 -9.97 25.11 -12.49
CA PRO A 11 -10.84 25.62 -13.57
C PRO A 11 -10.81 24.77 -14.84
N ARG A 12 -9.63 24.26 -15.22
CA ARG A 12 -9.42 23.47 -16.45
C ARG A 12 -10.24 22.18 -16.55
N TYR A 13 -10.59 21.55 -15.42
CA TYR A 13 -11.33 20.28 -15.40
C TYR A 13 -12.61 20.34 -14.55
N ARG A 14 -12.92 21.49 -13.96
CA ARG A 14 -14.07 21.68 -13.08
C ARG A 14 -15.41 21.32 -13.75
N GLY A 15 -15.54 21.61 -15.04
CA GLY A 15 -16.72 21.26 -15.84
C GLY A 15 -16.85 19.76 -16.15
N HIS A 16 -15.78 18.98 -15.98
CA HIS A 16 -15.68 17.58 -16.42
C HIS A 16 -15.42 16.59 -15.28
N ILE A 17 -15.43 17.07 -14.02
CA ILE A 17 -15.40 16.22 -12.83
C ILE A 17 -16.81 16.06 -12.27
N PHE A 18 -17.10 14.86 -11.77
CA PHE A 18 -18.37 14.51 -11.14
C PHE A 18 -18.10 13.88 -9.77
N THR A 19 -18.97 14.13 -8.81
CA THR A 19 -18.96 13.44 -7.51
C THR A 19 -20.07 12.39 -7.45
N ALA A 20 -19.91 11.36 -6.62
CA ALA A 20 -20.89 10.31 -6.40
C ALA A 20 -20.72 9.75 -4.98
N GLY A 21 -21.76 9.08 -4.46
CA GLY A 21 -21.71 8.47 -3.13
C GLY A 21 -21.50 9.52 -2.03
N PRO A 22 -20.59 9.32 -1.06
CA PRO A 22 -20.39 10.28 0.04
C PRO A 22 -19.63 11.55 -0.37
N VAL A 23 -19.21 11.70 -1.63
CA VAL A 23 -18.37 12.82 -2.08
C VAL A 23 -19.23 14.01 -2.52
N GLY A 24 -18.88 15.20 -2.05
CA GLY A 24 -19.46 16.47 -2.50
C GLY A 24 -18.43 17.57 -2.63
N TRP A 25 -18.64 18.50 -3.57
CA TRP A 25 -17.87 19.74 -3.68
C TRP A 25 -18.77 20.85 -4.25
N PRO A 26 -18.81 22.07 -3.66
CA PRO A 26 -19.68 23.15 -4.14
C PRO A 26 -19.47 23.44 -5.63
N GLY A 27 -20.55 23.44 -6.42
CA GLY A 27 -20.48 23.72 -7.86
C GLY A 27 -19.92 22.57 -8.72
N ILE A 28 -19.71 21.38 -8.17
CA ILE A 28 -19.46 20.16 -8.94
C ILE A 28 -20.75 19.35 -9.04
N ARG A 29 -21.02 18.81 -10.24
CA ARG A 29 -22.19 17.96 -10.47
C ARG A 29 -22.07 16.68 -9.65
N HIS A 30 -23.12 16.38 -8.88
CA HIS A 30 -23.25 15.15 -8.11
C HIS A 30 -24.12 14.14 -8.87
N ILE A 31 -23.67 12.89 -8.91
CA ILE A 31 -24.38 11.76 -9.52
C ILE A 31 -25.20 11.11 -8.43
N ASP A 32 -26.52 11.19 -8.58
CA ASP A 32 -27.48 10.56 -7.69
C ASP A 32 -28.10 9.31 -8.34
N ASN A 33 -28.59 8.38 -7.52
CA ASN A 33 -29.28 7.15 -7.96
C ASN A 33 -28.49 6.27 -8.95
N GLY A 34 -27.17 6.44 -9.03
CA GLY A 34 -26.32 5.70 -9.98
C GLY A 34 -26.57 6.05 -11.45
N ASP A 35 -27.20 7.19 -11.75
CA ASP A 35 -27.43 7.61 -13.13
C ASP A 35 -26.17 8.22 -13.75
N PHE A 36 -25.35 7.35 -14.34
CA PHE A 36 -24.11 7.74 -15.02
C PHE A 36 -24.33 8.24 -16.45
N ALA A 37 -25.57 8.37 -16.94
CA ALA A 37 -25.83 8.84 -18.31
C ALA A 37 -25.24 10.24 -18.57
N ILE A 38 -25.30 11.12 -17.57
CA ILE A 38 -24.72 12.47 -17.65
C ILE A 38 -23.20 12.46 -17.84
N VAL A 39 -22.49 11.46 -17.27
CA VAL A 39 -21.05 11.30 -17.43
C VAL A 39 -20.73 10.83 -18.85
N ALA A 40 -21.47 9.85 -19.34
CA ALA A 40 -21.31 9.33 -20.70
C ALA A 40 -21.57 10.42 -21.77
N GLN A 41 -22.62 11.22 -21.59
CA GLN A 41 -22.93 12.35 -22.47
C GLN A 41 -21.82 13.43 -22.44
N ALA A 42 -21.33 13.76 -21.24
CA ALA A 42 -20.24 14.73 -21.11
C ALA A 42 -18.94 14.21 -21.76
N ALA A 43 -18.65 12.91 -21.65
CA ALA A 43 -17.49 12.30 -22.30
C ALA A 43 -17.61 12.32 -23.84
N ALA A 44 -18.79 11.98 -24.38
CA ALA A 44 -19.04 11.98 -25.82
C ALA A 44 -18.97 13.38 -26.46
N ALA A 45 -19.15 14.45 -25.67
CA ALA A 45 -19.04 15.83 -26.12
C ALA A 45 -17.60 16.37 -26.11
N LEU A 46 -16.62 15.62 -25.58
CA LEU A 46 -15.21 16.03 -25.56
C LEU A 46 -14.49 15.61 -26.84
N LEU A 47 -13.49 16.41 -27.23
CA LEU A 47 -12.60 16.08 -28.36
C LEU A 47 -11.75 14.82 -28.11
N GLY A 48 -11.62 14.38 -26.84
CA GLY A 48 -10.74 13.29 -26.46
C GLY A 48 -9.27 13.70 -26.36
N PHE A 49 -8.38 12.71 -26.31
CA PHE A 49 -6.94 12.92 -26.40
C PHE A 49 -6.53 13.07 -27.86
N ALA A 50 -5.58 13.97 -28.15
CA ALA A 50 -5.08 14.19 -29.51
C ALA A 50 -4.14 13.06 -29.99
N GLU A 51 -3.48 12.39 -29.05
CA GLU A 51 -2.54 11.30 -29.27
C GLU A 51 -2.60 10.32 -28.09
N ASP A 52 -2.27 9.06 -28.37
CA ASP A 52 -2.08 8.05 -27.33
C ASP A 52 -0.70 8.22 -26.68
N ALA A 53 -0.64 8.08 -25.36
CA ALA A 53 0.63 7.95 -24.66
C ALA A 53 1.26 6.57 -24.95
N PRO A 54 2.60 6.42 -24.86
CA PRO A 54 3.23 5.11 -24.90
C PRO A 54 2.58 4.14 -23.91
N GLU A 55 2.37 2.90 -24.35
CA GLU A 55 1.80 1.86 -23.49
C GLU A 55 2.76 1.53 -22.34
N GLU A 56 2.25 1.59 -21.11
CA GLU A 56 2.94 1.16 -19.91
C GLU A 56 2.12 0.06 -19.23
N THR A 57 2.76 -1.06 -18.90
CA THR A 57 2.10 -2.17 -18.20
C THR A 57 2.54 -2.23 -16.75
N VAL A 58 1.58 -2.39 -15.83
CA VAL A 58 1.85 -2.61 -14.40
C VAL A 58 1.17 -3.91 -13.98
N THR A 59 1.94 -4.84 -13.44
CA THR A 59 1.41 -6.09 -12.90
C THR A 59 0.69 -5.82 -11.58
N ILE A 60 -0.61 -6.14 -11.52
CA ILE A 60 -1.46 -6.00 -10.34
C ILE A 60 -2.31 -7.25 -10.13
N GLY A 61 -3.09 -7.30 -9.05
CA GLY A 61 -4.10 -8.35 -8.86
C GLY A 61 -3.65 -9.51 -7.98
N PHE A 62 -2.60 -9.32 -7.17
CA PHE A 62 -2.21 -10.24 -6.11
C PHE A 62 -3.10 -10.07 -4.86
N GLY A 63 -4.42 -9.98 -5.06
CA GLY A 63 -5.40 -10.05 -3.97
C GLY A 63 -5.41 -11.44 -3.32
N ARG A 64 -6.22 -11.61 -2.27
CA ARG A 64 -6.21 -12.82 -1.42
C ARG A 64 -6.25 -14.15 -2.21
N ASP A 65 -7.12 -14.28 -3.21
CA ASP A 65 -7.34 -15.57 -3.88
C ASP A 65 -6.14 -15.91 -4.78
N THR A 66 -5.58 -14.91 -5.46
CA THR A 66 -4.34 -15.04 -6.24
C THR A 66 -3.15 -15.35 -5.35
N ALA A 67 -2.99 -14.61 -4.24
CA ALA A 67 -1.87 -14.79 -3.33
C ALA A 67 -1.90 -16.16 -2.63
N LEU A 68 -3.10 -16.64 -2.26
CA LEU A 68 -3.29 -17.99 -1.73
C LEU A 68 -3.06 -19.07 -2.80
N GLY A 69 -3.46 -18.81 -4.04
CA GLY A 69 -3.24 -19.73 -5.16
C GLY A 69 -1.76 -19.98 -5.50
N VAL A 70 -0.85 -19.10 -5.05
CA VAL A 70 0.60 -19.27 -5.19
C VAL A 70 1.31 -19.51 -3.85
N ALA A 71 0.57 -19.75 -2.76
CA ALA A 71 1.13 -19.85 -1.42
C ALA A 71 2.19 -20.96 -1.31
N ASP A 72 1.92 -22.16 -1.84
CA ASP A 72 2.87 -23.28 -1.81
C ASP A 72 4.20 -22.91 -2.47
N LYS A 73 4.15 -22.24 -3.64
CA LYS A 73 5.35 -21.77 -4.33
C LYS A 73 6.11 -20.71 -3.52
N VAL A 74 5.40 -19.85 -2.79
CA VAL A 74 6.01 -18.85 -1.92
C VAL A 74 6.67 -19.53 -0.71
N ILE A 75 6.00 -20.52 -0.11
CA ILE A 75 6.52 -21.33 1.00
C ILE A 75 7.80 -22.05 0.57
N ASP A 76 7.75 -22.78 -0.55
CA ASP A 76 8.90 -23.50 -1.11
C ASP A 76 10.09 -22.57 -1.35
N ALA A 77 9.83 -21.37 -1.89
CA ALA A 77 10.88 -20.38 -2.17
C ALA A 77 11.50 -19.78 -0.90
N VAL A 78 10.74 -19.68 0.19
CA VAL A 78 11.26 -19.26 1.51
C VAL A 78 12.06 -20.39 2.15
N GLU A 79 11.56 -21.63 2.13
CA GLU A 79 12.27 -22.80 2.69
C GLU A 79 13.58 -23.09 1.95
N ALA A 80 13.59 -22.89 0.62
CA ALA A 80 14.79 -23.00 -0.20
C ALA A 80 15.78 -21.83 0.01
N GLY A 81 15.37 -20.77 0.71
CA GLY A 81 16.17 -19.57 0.92
C GLY A 81 16.25 -18.64 -0.29
N THR A 82 15.50 -18.91 -1.37
CA THR A 82 15.43 -18.04 -2.54
C THR A 82 14.77 -16.70 -2.22
N ILE A 83 13.71 -16.74 -1.40
CA ILE A 83 13.10 -15.54 -0.81
C ILE A 83 13.54 -15.45 0.63
N ARG A 84 14.42 -14.49 0.91
CA ARG A 84 14.94 -14.25 2.26
C ARG A 84 13.98 -13.46 3.14
N HIS A 85 13.26 -12.49 2.56
CA HIS A 85 12.44 -11.55 3.33
C HIS A 85 11.31 -10.94 2.51
N PHE A 86 10.23 -10.57 3.20
CA PHE A 86 9.12 -9.80 2.67
C PHE A 86 9.12 -8.39 3.27
N PHE A 87 8.94 -7.40 2.42
CA PHE A 87 8.67 -6.02 2.83
C PHE A 87 7.26 -5.65 2.44
N LEU A 88 6.41 -5.38 3.43
CA LEU A 88 5.16 -4.70 3.16
C LEU A 88 5.43 -3.20 3.08
N VAL A 89 5.40 -2.63 1.88
CA VAL A 89 5.60 -1.20 1.64
C VAL A 89 4.31 -0.66 1.04
N GLY A 90 3.56 0.14 1.79
CA GLY A 90 2.22 0.54 1.30
C GLY A 90 1.46 1.45 2.23
N GLY A 91 0.17 1.63 1.97
CA GLY A 91 -0.71 2.53 2.70
C GLY A 91 -1.13 3.73 1.85
N CYS A 92 -1.01 4.94 2.39
CA CYS A 92 -1.48 6.15 1.72
C CYS A 92 -0.35 7.10 1.33
N ASP A 93 -0.41 7.54 0.07
CA ASP A 93 0.45 8.60 -0.45
C ASP A 93 -0.10 10.01 -0.16
N GLY A 94 0.75 11.03 -0.32
CA GLY A 94 0.38 12.44 -0.22
C GLY A 94 1.47 13.35 -0.80
N ALA A 95 1.20 14.65 -0.86
CA ALA A 95 2.10 15.63 -1.48
C ALA A 95 3.28 16.07 -0.58
N ALA A 96 3.31 15.66 0.69
CA ALA A 96 4.35 16.08 1.62
C ALA A 96 5.75 15.63 1.12
N PRO A 97 6.76 16.51 1.12
CA PRO A 97 8.14 16.14 0.77
C PRO A 97 8.65 14.97 1.63
N GLY A 98 9.71 14.30 1.18
CA GLY A 98 10.35 13.21 1.91
C GLY A 98 9.65 11.84 1.79
N ARG A 99 8.54 11.75 1.05
CA ARG A 99 7.90 10.46 0.72
C ARG A 99 8.66 9.66 -0.36
N ASN A 100 9.70 10.24 -0.95
CA ASN A 100 10.65 9.51 -1.81
C ASN A 100 11.34 8.37 -1.06
N TYR A 101 11.40 8.45 0.28
CA TYR A 101 11.78 7.32 1.14
C TYR A 101 11.14 6.00 0.69
N TYR A 102 9.84 5.99 0.32
CA TYR A 102 9.16 4.74 -0.08
C TYR A 102 9.59 4.25 -1.47
N THR A 103 9.93 5.17 -2.38
CA THR A 103 10.56 4.83 -3.66
C THR A 103 11.95 4.25 -3.40
N ASP A 104 12.78 4.96 -2.65
CA ASP A 104 14.14 4.56 -2.31
C ASP A 104 14.15 3.21 -1.60
N PHE A 105 13.23 2.98 -0.66
CA PHE A 105 13.10 1.71 0.07
C PHE A 105 12.76 0.57 -0.87
N ALA A 106 11.76 0.74 -1.74
CA ALA A 106 11.34 -0.30 -2.65
C ALA A 106 12.46 -0.64 -3.66
N GLU A 107 13.08 0.37 -4.28
CA GLU A 107 14.14 0.16 -5.27
C GLU A 107 15.41 -0.45 -4.70
N HIS A 108 15.78 -0.11 -3.46
CA HIS A 108 16.96 -0.64 -2.80
C HIS A 108 16.68 -1.96 -2.06
N ALA A 109 15.44 -2.46 -2.06
CA ALA A 109 15.12 -3.76 -1.50
C ALA A 109 15.93 -4.85 -2.22
N PRO A 110 16.71 -5.69 -1.49
CA PRO A 110 17.59 -6.67 -2.11
C PRO A 110 16.87 -7.64 -3.04
N GLN A 111 17.56 -8.13 -4.07
CA GLN A 111 16.97 -8.93 -5.15
C GLN A 111 16.39 -10.28 -4.68
N ASP A 112 16.78 -10.77 -3.51
CA ASP A 112 16.27 -11.96 -2.82
C ASP A 112 15.09 -11.65 -1.87
N THR A 113 14.43 -10.50 -2.04
CA THR A 113 13.28 -10.07 -1.24
C THR A 113 12.07 -9.73 -2.11
N VAL A 114 10.88 -9.87 -1.53
CA VAL A 114 9.60 -9.56 -2.19
C VAL A 114 8.95 -8.36 -1.50
N VAL A 115 8.45 -7.41 -2.31
CA VAL A 115 7.70 -6.24 -1.85
C VAL A 115 6.21 -6.50 -2.00
N LEU A 116 5.48 -6.53 -0.88
CA LEU A 116 4.02 -6.52 -0.85
C LEU A 116 3.55 -5.06 -0.78
N THR A 117 2.56 -4.68 -1.56
CA THR A 117 2.01 -3.31 -1.49
C THR A 117 0.49 -3.29 -1.51
N PHE A 118 -0.08 -2.23 -0.96
CA PHE A 118 -1.51 -1.93 -1.01
C PHE A 118 -1.74 -0.42 -0.91
N GLY A 119 -2.93 0.03 -1.33
CA GLY A 119 -3.32 1.43 -1.22
C GLY A 119 -2.53 2.37 -2.14
N CYS A 120 -2.83 3.66 -2.11
CA CYS A 120 -2.23 4.61 -3.05
C CYS A 120 -0.73 4.86 -2.80
N GLY A 121 -0.16 4.43 -1.66
CA GLY A 121 1.28 4.45 -1.41
C GLY A 121 2.09 3.76 -2.51
N LYS A 122 1.51 2.74 -3.16
CA LYS A 122 2.15 1.99 -4.25
C LYS A 122 2.59 2.87 -5.43
N TYR A 123 1.89 3.98 -5.69
CA TYR A 123 2.16 4.83 -6.86
C TYR A 123 3.53 5.51 -6.81
N ARG A 124 4.24 5.42 -5.67
CA ARG A 124 5.63 5.84 -5.53
C ARG A 124 6.63 4.97 -6.26
N PHE A 125 6.27 3.73 -6.58
CA PHE A 125 7.21 2.75 -7.13
C PHE A 125 6.58 1.69 -8.03
N ASN A 126 5.25 1.57 -8.12
CA ASN A 126 4.60 0.45 -8.83
C ASN A 126 4.82 0.39 -10.34
N ARG A 127 5.41 1.43 -10.93
CA ARG A 127 5.80 1.45 -12.35
C ARG A 127 7.23 1.00 -12.59
N HIS A 128 8.00 0.75 -11.54
CA HIS A 128 9.41 0.37 -11.66
C HIS A 128 9.50 -1.13 -11.91
N ASP A 129 10.57 -1.55 -12.60
CA ASP A 129 10.82 -2.96 -12.84
C ASP A 129 11.53 -3.59 -11.63
N PHE A 130 10.81 -4.46 -10.93
CA PHE A 130 11.35 -5.22 -9.79
C PHE A 130 11.86 -6.61 -10.21
N GLY A 131 11.58 -7.06 -11.44
CA GLY A 131 11.88 -8.42 -11.89
C GLY A 131 11.08 -9.51 -11.16
N THR A 132 11.62 -10.72 -11.19
CA THR A 132 10.99 -11.92 -10.63
C THR A 132 11.99 -12.76 -9.82
N ILE A 133 11.50 -13.53 -8.85
CA ILE A 133 12.25 -14.59 -8.15
C ILE A 133 11.55 -15.91 -8.48
N ASP A 134 12.24 -16.84 -9.13
CA ASP A 134 11.69 -18.12 -9.60
C ASP A 134 10.36 -17.97 -10.38
N GLY A 135 10.24 -16.89 -11.16
CA GLY A 135 9.03 -16.55 -11.92
C GLY A 135 7.86 -16.00 -11.09
N LEU A 136 8.04 -15.73 -9.80
CA LEU A 136 7.14 -14.90 -8.99
C LEU A 136 7.52 -13.43 -9.14
N PRO A 137 6.59 -12.51 -9.44
CA PRO A 137 6.88 -11.07 -9.42
C PRO A 137 7.42 -10.63 -8.07
N ARG A 138 8.47 -9.80 -8.06
CA ARG A 138 9.03 -9.25 -6.82
C ARG A 138 8.17 -8.16 -6.21
N LEU A 139 7.30 -7.52 -6.98
CA LEU A 139 6.29 -6.58 -6.50
C LEU A 139 4.91 -7.25 -6.58
N LEU A 140 4.30 -7.47 -5.41
CA LEU A 140 2.97 -8.06 -5.29
C LEU A 140 1.97 -7.00 -4.83
N ASP A 141 1.19 -6.47 -5.79
CA ASP A 141 0.13 -5.52 -5.50
C ASP A 141 -1.16 -6.20 -5.03
N MET A 142 -1.44 -6.05 -3.74
CA MET A 142 -2.58 -6.64 -3.04
C MET A 142 -3.90 -5.90 -3.30
N GLY A 143 -3.86 -4.67 -3.83
CA GLY A 143 -5.07 -3.88 -4.14
C GLY A 143 -5.17 -2.54 -3.39
N GLN A 144 -6.38 -2.15 -3.02
CA GLN A 144 -6.70 -0.90 -2.34
C GLN A 144 -6.26 -0.93 -0.86
N CYS A 145 -6.45 0.16 -0.12
CA CYS A 145 -6.07 0.22 1.30
C CYS A 145 -6.79 -0.81 2.17
N ASN A 146 -8.03 -1.18 1.82
CA ASN A 146 -8.79 -2.24 2.48
C ASN A 146 -8.20 -3.64 2.23
N ASP A 147 -7.40 -3.82 1.17
CA ASP A 147 -6.71 -5.07 0.90
C ASP A 147 -5.47 -5.28 1.78
N ALA A 148 -5.23 -4.39 2.76
CA ALA A 148 -4.45 -4.73 3.95
C ALA A 148 -4.97 -6.02 4.63
N TYR A 149 -6.27 -6.31 4.49
CA TYR A 149 -6.85 -7.60 4.86
C TYR A 149 -6.24 -8.78 4.09
N SER A 150 -6.07 -8.66 2.77
CA SER A 150 -5.43 -9.68 1.94
C SER A 150 -3.99 -9.93 2.38
N ALA A 151 -3.24 -8.87 2.67
CA ALA A 151 -1.87 -8.98 3.19
C ALA A 151 -1.81 -9.70 4.55
N LEU A 152 -2.76 -9.43 5.44
CA LEU A 152 -2.89 -10.13 6.72
C LEU A 152 -3.23 -11.60 6.56
N VAL A 153 -4.15 -11.95 5.65
CA VAL A 153 -4.49 -13.35 5.35
C VAL A 153 -3.27 -14.11 4.86
N VAL A 154 -2.49 -13.51 3.96
CA VAL A 154 -1.23 -14.10 3.45
C VAL A 154 -0.23 -14.30 4.59
N ALA A 155 -0.01 -13.28 5.42
CA ALA A 155 0.89 -13.38 6.56
C ALA A 155 0.43 -14.48 7.55
N THR A 156 -0.85 -14.55 7.90
CA THR A 156 -1.37 -15.61 8.77
C THR A 156 -1.16 -17.00 8.16
N LYS A 157 -1.34 -17.16 6.84
CA LYS A 157 -1.14 -18.45 6.18
C LYS A 157 0.32 -18.88 6.12
N LEU A 158 1.23 -17.95 5.88
CA LEU A 158 2.67 -18.21 5.97
C LEU A 158 3.07 -18.58 7.41
N ALA A 159 2.52 -17.89 8.40
CA ALA A 159 2.76 -18.19 9.81
C ALA A 159 2.28 -19.60 10.18
N GLU A 160 1.08 -19.99 9.72
CA GLU A 160 0.55 -21.35 9.88
C GLU A 160 1.45 -22.40 9.20
N ALA A 161 1.90 -22.15 7.97
CA ALA A 161 2.75 -23.07 7.22
C ALA A 161 4.11 -23.32 7.91
N PHE A 162 4.71 -22.28 8.47
CA PHE A 162 5.99 -22.38 9.18
C PHE A 162 5.85 -22.77 10.66
N GLY A 163 4.62 -22.83 11.18
CA GLY A 163 4.38 -23.14 12.59
C GLY A 163 4.86 -22.06 13.55
N VAL A 164 4.88 -20.80 13.12
CA VAL A 164 5.35 -19.64 13.89
C VAL A 164 4.25 -18.59 14.04
N GLY A 165 4.44 -17.56 14.86
CA GLY A 165 3.57 -16.39 14.91
C GLY A 165 3.83 -15.42 13.76
N VAL A 166 2.84 -14.57 13.43
CA VAL A 166 2.98 -13.52 12.39
C VAL A 166 4.17 -12.59 12.65
N ASN A 167 4.52 -12.36 13.92
CA ASN A 167 5.64 -11.51 14.29
C ASN A 167 7.01 -12.17 14.10
N GLU A 168 7.06 -13.49 13.91
CA GLU A 168 8.26 -14.32 13.71
C GLU A 168 8.49 -14.63 12.22
N LEU A 169 7.61 -14.14 11.33
CA LEU A 169 7.83 -14.24 9.90
C LEU A 169 9.00 -13.35 9.47
N PRO A 170 9.69 -13.71 8.37
CA PRO A 170 10.63 -12.83 7.70
C PRO A 170 9.87 -11.72 6.95
N LEU A 171 9.14 -10.89 7.69
CA LEU A 171 8.24 -9.85 7.21
C LEU A 171 8.49 -8.55 7.99
N SER A 172 8.68 -7.46 7.26
CA SER A 172 8.77 -6.11 7.85
C SER A 172 7.72 -5.17 7.26
N LEU A 173 7.11 -4.35 8.13
CA LEU A 173 5.98 -3.51 7.78
C LEU A 173 6.40 -2.05 7.72
N ILE A 174 6.41 -1.49 6.51
CA ILE A 174 6.81 -0.13 6.15
C ILE A 174 5.57 0.62 5.67
N VAL A 175 4.84 1.20 6.62
CA VAL A 175 3.51 1.74 6.39
C VAL A 175 3.53 3.26 6.25
N SER A 176 3.02 3.73 5.13
CA SER A 176 2.70 5.13 4.86
C SER A 176 1.26 5.43 5.27
N TRP A 177 1.01 6.62 5.82
CA TRP A 177 -0.35 7.06 6.14
C TRP A 177 -0.59 8.49 5.68
N PHE A 178 -1.87 8.86 5.56
CA PHE A 178 -2.31 10.19 5.16
C PHE A 178 -3.69 10.53 5.75
N GLU A 179 -4.64 9.61 5.63
CA GLU A 179 -6.03 9.80 6.03
C GLU A 179 -6.53 8.68 6.96
N GLN A 180 -7.82 8.69 7.27
CA GLN A 180 -8.39 7.93 8.38
C GLN A 180 -8.52 6.42 8.09
N LYS A 181 -8.61 5.98 6.82
CA LYS A 181 -8.58 4.54 6.50
C LYS A 181 -7.23 3.93 6.86
N ALA A 182 -6.12 4.65 6.68
CA ALA A 182 -4.81 4.20 7.16
C ALA A 182 -4.76 4.06 8.69
N ALA A 183 -5.43 4.94 9.44
CA ALA A 183 -5.54 4.81 10.89
C ALA A 183 -6.34 3.56 11.29
N ALA A 184 -7.42 3.23 10.57
CA ALA A 184 -8.18 2.00 10.80
C ALA A 184 -7.35 0.74 10.50
N VAL A 185 -6.55 0.75 9.43
CA VAL A 185 -5.59 -0.33 9.13
C VAL A 185 -4.58 -0.48 10.26
N LEU A 186 -3.97 0.61 10.74
CA LEU A 186 -3.04 0.56 11.88
C LEU A 186 -3.70 -0.05 13.12
N LEU A 187 -4.90 0.42 13.50
CA LEU A 187 -5.63 -0.13 14.65
C LEU A 187 -5.93 -1.61 14.50
N THR A 188 -6.20 -2.08 13.27
CA THR A 188 -6.39 -3.51 12.97
C THR A 188 -5.11 -4.30 13.23
N LEU A 189 -3.96 -3.80 12.77
CA LEU A 189 -2.66 -4.43 13.05
C LEU A 189 -2.40 -4.53 14.56
N LEU A 190 -2.65 -3.45 15.31
CA LEU A 190 -2.49 -3.42 16.76
C LEU A 190 -3.44 -4.42 17.46
N ALA A 191 -4.70 -4.49 17.02
CA ALA A 191 -5.69 -5.42 17.57
C ALA A 191 -5.32 -6.89 17.34
N LEU A 192 -4.66 -7.20 16.22
CA LEU A 192 -4.14 -8.52 15.90
C LEU A 192 -2.78 -8.81 16.56
N GLY A 193 -2.26 -7.89 17.37
CA GLY A 193 -0.98 -8.06 18.06
C GLY A 193 0.23 -8.01 17.13
N VAL A 194 0.08 -7.44 15.93
CA VAL A 194 1.19 -7.22 15.00
C VAL A 194 2.10 -6.13 15.56
N ARG A 195 3.41 -6.38 15.53
CA ARG A 195 4.44 -5.53 16.13
C ARG A 195 5.41 -4.98 15.08
N ASN A 196 6.20 -3.99 15.49
CA ASN A 196 7.33 -3.48 14.74
C ASN A 196 6.96 -2.82 13.40
N VAL A 197 5.81 -2.16 13.36
CA VAL A 197 5.38 -1.34 12.22
C VAL A 197 6.23 -0.07 12.18
N ARG A 198 6.96 0.14 11.07
CA ARG A 198 7.56 1.43 10.73
C ARG A 198 6.49 2.32 10.12
N LEU A 199 6.19 3.45 10.76
CA LEU A 199 5.12 4.37 10.37
C LEU A 199 5.70 5.74 9.97
N GLY A 200 5.29 6.26 8.81
CA GLY A 200 5.84 7.52 8.31
C GLY A 200 5.02 8.22 7.21
N ARG A 201 5.45 9.41 6.74
CA ARG A 201 6.70 10.12 7.10
C ARG A 201 6.73 10.70 8.51
N THR A 202 5.62 11.25 8.98
CA THR A 202 5.51 11.85 10.32
C THR A 202 4.50 11.05 11.13
N LEU A 203 4.63 11.02 12.46
CA LEU A 203 3.57 10.45 13.29
C LEU A 203 2.29 11.30 13.21
N PRO A 204 1.11 10.69 13.33
CA PRO A 204 -0.14 11.44 13.42
C PRO A 204 -0.17 12.45 14.55
N ALA A 205 -0.56 13.69 14.24
CA ALA A 205 -0.60 14.80 15.19
C ALA A 205 -1.59 14.56 16.36
N PHE A 206 -2.54 13.64 16.20
CA PHE A 206 -3.46 13.24 17.26
C PHE A 206 -2.86 12.25 18.26
N LEU A 207 -1.63 11.76 18.04
CA LEU A 207 -0.92 10.92 19.01
C LEU A 207 -0.21 11.80 20.04
N THR A 208 -0.71 11.78 21.28
CA THR A 208 -0.03 12.42 22.41
C THR A 208 1.26 11.67 22.76
N PRO A 209 2.24 12.29 23.44
CA PRO A 209 3.45 11.60 23.88
C PRO A 209 3.16 10.32 24.69
N ALA A 210 2.14 10.35 25.55
CA ALA A 210 1.73 9.17 26.31
C ALA A 210 1.23 8.03 25.39
N LEU A 211 0.45 8.34 24.35
CA LEU A 211 0.00 7.34 23.38
C LEU A 211 1.15 6.81 22.53
N VAL A 212 2.08 7.68 22.12
CA VAL A 212 3.30 7.25 21.40
C VAL A 212 4.09 6.27 22.26
N ASN A 213 4.29 6.53 23.55
CA ASN A 213 4.98 5.62 24.45
C ASN A 213 4.29 4.26 24.53
N VAL A 214 2.95 4.22 24.62
CA VAL A 214 2.19 2.95 24.59
C VAL A 214 2.40 2.20 23.28
N LEU A 215 2.40 2.89 22.14
CA LEU A 215 2.64 2.28 20.82
C LEU A 215 4.05 1.69 20.71
N VAL A 216 5.06 2.39 21.26
CA VAL A 216 6.45 1.91 21.29
C VAL A 216 6.58 0.72 22.25
N GLU A 217 6.15 0.85 23.51
CA GLU A 217 6.36 -0.17 24.53
C GLU A 217 5.60 -1.46 24.24
N LYS A 218 4.33 -1.35 23.84
CA LYS A 218 3.47 -2.53 23.64
C LYS A 218 3.62 -3.14 22.26
N PHE A 219 3.78 -2.31 21.23
CA PHE A 219 3.71 -2.76 19.84
C PHE A 219 5.02 -2.56 19.08
N GLY A 220 6.02 -1.89 19.64
CA GLY A 220 7.28 -1.63 18.96
C GLY A 220 7.12 -0.75 17.73
N VAL A 221 6.13 0.17 17.70
CA VAL A 221 5.97 1.08 16.55
C VAL A 221 7.22 1.96 16.43
N LEU A 222 7.74 2.06 15.22
CA LEU A 222 8.97 2.79 14.90
C LEU A 222 8.64 3.93 13.93
N PRO A 223 9.26 5.12 14.06
CA PRO A 223 9.29 6.07 12.95
C PRO A 223 10.16 5.52 11.81
N ILE A 224 9.89 5.96 10.57
CA ILE A 224 10.84 5.75 9.47
C ILE A 224 12.08 6.62 9.63
N THR A 225 13.20 6.20 9.06
CA THR A 225 14.48 6.93 9.06
C THR A 225 15.01 7.13 7.64
N ASP A 226 16.20 6.61 7.33
CA ASP A 226 16.75 6.48 6.00
C ASP A 226 16.36 5.12 5.40
N ALA A 227 16.09 5.07 4.10
CA ALA A 227 15.61 3.86 3.44
C ALA A 227 16.61 2.70 3.55
N LYS A 228 17.91 2.95 3.34
CA LYS A 228 18.94 1.90 3.40
C LYS A 228 19.14 1.42 4.83
N ALA A 229 19.19 2.35 5.78
CA ALA A 229 19.31 2.01 7.20
C ALA A 229 18.10 1.19 7.69
N ASP A 230 16.89 1.52 7.26
CA ASP A 230 15.69 0.77 7.62
C ASP A 230 15.62 -0.61 6.95
N ILE A 231 16.13 -0.76 5.73
CA ILE A 231 16.29 -2.07 5.08
C ILE A 231 17.26 -2.94 5.89
N GLU A 232 18.45 -2.42 6.20
CA GLU A 232 19.48 -3.14 6.98
C GLU A 232 18.94 -3.55 8.34
N ALA A 233 18.30 -2.62 9.06
CA ALA A 233 17.70 -2.89 10.36
C ALA A 233 16.54 -3.90 10.29
N SER A 234 15.81 -3.96 9.17
CA SER A 234 14.74 -4.94 8.97
C SER A 234 15.29 -6.34 8.71
N LEU A 235 16.40 -6.46 7.97
CA LEU A 235 17.06 -7.73 7.66
C LEU A 235 17.92 -8.26 8.81
N ALA A 236 18.42 -7.38 9.69
CA ALA A 236 19.19 -7.77 10.87
C ALA A 236 18.32 -8.34 11.98
N ARG A 237 17.00 -8.15 11.90
CA ARG A 237 16.05 -8.73 12.86
C ARG A 237 15.98 -10.23 12.61
N ALA A 238 16.38 -11.03 13.60
CA ALA A 238 16.12 -12.46 13.57
C ALA A 238 14.60 -12.69 13.45
N ALA A 239 14.21 -13.51 12.47
CA ALA A 239 12.86 -14.06 12.33
C ALA A 239 12.52 -14.87 13.59
#